data_AF-A0A4C1SI89-F1
#
_entry.id   AF-A0A4C1SI89-F1
#
_cell.length_a   1.000
_cell.length_b   1.000
_cell.length_c   1.000
_cell.angle_alpha   90.00
_cell.angle_beta   90.00
_cell.angle_gamma   90.00
#
_symmetry.space_group_name_H-M   'P 1'
#
loop_
_entity.id
_entity.type
_entity.pdbx_description
1 polymer ?
#
loop_
_entity_poly.entity_id
_entity_poly.type
_entity_poly.pdbx_seq_one_letter_code
_entity_poly.pdbx_strand_id
1 'polypeptide(L)'
;MKQRLLQLNLFLSEWKDLSLLYLSLALRRANHASGRDACLSLALIRVTANEAVILFVCLPFRVASDCSARPSIMLYYVNFTFFVLFISGARAFGRGDLEKYGPLELALRSSLIKCDHDKTLNLDVNGISVYFYDFENRNNFVYDIDEAGSQISNIYGLNKNRKFILFVPGYKTNINKKTVEIVRDAFQNLPNSYLIIIDHNLYTNNDHGFIKSYERAVKYVYYIGRALADMVTTITQNGVSPKNFHCIGHSLGAQMLGQTGDLFIKNTGQKLARITGLDPAGPCFSNSLIEEQIRSGVADYVEIYHCNAGALGTTSVLGDVDFFANKKGSSQPDCGTPLIPGIFDSSKAATCNHRTCIELYLATVTHPDWFPATACNSYKQYKEGGCSSNDMTIAGFWNPGTAKGVYYFSTKDYDIDVN
;
A
#
# COMPACT_ATOMS: atom_id res chain seq x y z
N MET A 1 23.28 -32.83 32.06
CA MET A 1 23.38 -31.50 31.41
C MET A 1 24.83 -31.04 31.25
N LYS A 2 25.64 -30.93 32.32
CA LYS A 2 27.07 -30.54 32.25
C LYS A 2 27.95 -31.40 31.30
N GLN A 3 27.83 -32.73 31.33
CA GLN A 3 28.56 -33.62 30.40
C GLN A 3 28.13 -33.45 28.93
N ARG A 4 26.86 -33.13 28.67
CA ARG A 4 26.33 -32.95 27.30
C ARG A 4 26.67 -31.58 26.71
N LEU A 5 26.77 -30.55 27.54
CA LEU A 5 27.32 -29.24 27.18
C LEU A 5 28.84 -29.32 26.91
N LEU A 6 29.55 -30.20 27.61
CA LEU A 6 30.99 -30.43 27.39
C LEU A 6 31.25 -31.08 26.01
N GLN A 7 30.42 -32.05 25.59
CA GLN A 7 30.51 -32.64 24.25
C GLN A 7 30.14 -31.64 23.15
N LEU A 8 29.15 -30.76 23.38
CA LEU A 8 28.81 -29.69 22.44
C LEU A 8 29.97 -28.69 22.28
N ASN A 9 30.63 -28.31 23.38
CA ASN A 9 31.79 -27.42 23.37
C ASN A 9 33.03 -28.07 22.73
N LEU A 10 33.30 -29.35 22.98
CA LEU A 10 34.39 -30.09 22.33
C LEU A 10 34.16 -30.20 20.81
N PHE A 11 32.92 -30.44 20.38
CA PHE A 11 32.58 -30.56 18.96
C PHE A 11 32.61 -29.21 18.23
N LEU A 12 32.16 -28.13 18.88
CA LEU A 12 32.30 -26.76 18.37
C LEU A 12 33.76 -26.31 18.29
N SER A 13 34.65 -26.87 19.13
CA SER A 13 36.08 -26.55 19.14
C SER A 13 36.88 -27.16 17.97
N GLU A 14 36.31 -28.13 17.24
CA GLU A 14 36.86 -28.67 15.99
C GLU A 14 36.46 -27.84 14.75
N TRP A 15 35.55 -26.87 14.91
CA TRP A 15 35.00 -26.01 13.86
C TRP A 15 35.51 -24.56 14.01
N LYS A 16 36.83 -24.38 14.08
CA LYS A 16 37.48 -23.10 14.44
C LYS A 16 37.37 -21.95 13.44
N ASP A 17 36.88 -22.20 12.22
CA ASP A 17 36.73 -21.17 11.19
C ASP A 17 35.26 -20.99 10.80
N LEU A 18 34.51 -20.24 11.60
CA LEU A 18 33.10 -19.90 11.37
C LEU A 18 32.95 -18.38 11.18
N SER A 19 32.47 -17.96 10.01
CA SER A 19 32.24 -16.54 9.69
C SER A 19 30.83 -16.04 9.99
N LEU A 20 29.87 -16.90 10.35
CA LEU A 20 28.56 -16.48 10.87
C LEU A 20 27.89 -17.64 11.64
N LEU A 21 27.65 -17.46 12.93
CA LEU A 21 26.71 -18.29 13.69
C LEU A 21 25.33 -17.62 13.63
N TYR A 22 24.33 -18.30 13.07
CA TYR A 22 22.92 -17.94 13.25
C TYR A 22 22.33 -18.92 14.28
N LEU A 23 21.97 -18.43 15.46
CA LEU A 23 21.33 -19.25 16.48
C LEU A 23 19.83 -18.93 16.47
N SER A 24 19.02 -19.74 15.80
CA SER A 24 17.56 -19.67 15.97
C SER A 24 17.11 -20.78 16.92
N LEU A 25 16.51 -20.41 18.05
CA LEU A 25 15.78 -21.34 18.90
C LEU A 25 14.31 -21.30 18.50
N ALA A 26 13.83 -22.38 17.89
CA ALA A 26 12.41 -22.57 17.64
C ALA A 26 11.89 -23.73 18.50
N LEU A 27 10.93 -23.44 19.39
CA LEU A 27 10.15 -24.46 20.08
C LEU A 27 9.10 -25.00 19.09
N ARG A 28 9.35 -26.18 18.52
CA ARG A 28 8.32 -26.89 17.75
C ARG A 28 7.55 -27.82 18.67
N ARG A 29 6.22 -27.69 18.68
CA ARG A 29 5.31 -28.72 19.17
C ARG A 29 5.19 -29.79 18.08
N ALA A 30 5.64 -31.00 18.37
CA ALA A 30 5.39 -32.16 17.50
C ALA A 30 4.23 -32.97 18.11
N ASN A 31 3.17 -33.20 17.35
CA ASN A 31 2.12 -34.13 17.74
C ASN A 31 2.54 -35.53 17.29
N HIS A 32 2.96 -36.38 18.23
CA HIS A 32 3.12 -37.82 18.02
C HIS A 32 2.00 -38.58 18.74
N ALA A 33 1.65 -39.75 18.19
CA ALA A 33 0.49 -40.57 18.56
C ALA A 33 0.52 -41.17 19.99
N SER A 34 1.52 -40.86 20.83
CA SER A 34 1.64 -41.36 22.21
C SER A 34 1.78 -40.29 23.30
N GLY A 35 1.59 -38.99 22.97
CA GLY A 35 1.59 -37.90 23.95
C GLY A 35 2.38 -36.67 23.52
N ARG A 36 2.16 -35.55 24.21
CA ARG A 36 2.75 -34.23 23.88
C ARG A 36 4.23 -34.17 24.30
N ASP A 37 5.12 -33.99 23.33
CA ASP A 37 6.55 -33.73 23.53
C ASP A 37 6.99 -32.40 22.90
N ALA A 38 7.84 -31.66 23.60
CA ALA A 38 8.49 -30.45 23.10
C ALA A 38 9.96 -30.76 22.79
N CYS A 39 10.38 -30.49 21.55
CA CYS A 39 11.77 -30.64 21.13
C CYS A 39 12.41 -29.27 20.92
N LEU A 40 13.66 -29.14 21.33
CA LEU A 40 14.49 -27.98 21.00
C LEU A 40 15.28 -28.32 19.73
N SER A 41 15.00 -27.62 18.64
CA SER A 41 15.77 -27.77 17.40
C SER A 41 16.79 -26.65 17.31
N LEU A 42 18.07 -27.01 17.15
CA LEU A 42 19.18 -26.08 16.90
C LEU A 42 19.61 -26.24 15.45
N ALA A 43 19.65 -25.15 14.69
CA ALA A 43 20.20 -25.15 13.33
C ALA A 43 21.57 -24.45 13.35
N LEU A 44 22.61 -25.14 12.88
CA LEU A 44 23.96 -24.60 12.72
C LEU A 44 24.31 -24.59 11.23
N ILE A 45 24.80 -23.46 10.73
CA ILE A 45 25.14 -23.28 9.31
C ILE A 45 26.62 -22.94 9.22
N ARG A 46 27.38 -23.69 8.40
CA ARG A 46 28.74 -23.33 8.00
C ARG A 46 28.76 -22.99 6.53
N VAL A 47 29.30 -21.83 6.23
CA VAL A 47 29.49 -21.34 4.86
C VAL A 47 30.99 -21.25 4.60
N THR A 48 31.44 -21.94 3.56
CA THR A 48 32.81 -21.82 3.02
C THR A 48 32.75 -21.16 1.65
N ALA A 49 33.90 -20.84 1.05
CA ALA A 49 33.96 -20.20 -0.27
C ALA A 49 33.26 -21.02 -1.37
N ASN A 50 33.16 -22.34 -1.22
CA ASN A 50 32.69 -23.25 -2.27
C ASN A 50 31.48 -24.12 -1.86
N GLU A 51 31.09 -24.18 -0.58
CA GLU A 51 29.95 -24.99 -0.11
C GLU A 51 29.26 -24.36 1.12
N ALA A 52 27.95 -24.57 1.23
CA ALA A 52 27.15 -24.26 2.42
C ALA A 52 26.53 -25.55 2.98
N VAL A 53 26.82 -25.85 4.25
CA VAL A 53 26.33 -27.04 4.95
C VAL A 53 25.43 -26.60 6.10
N ILE A 54 24.19 -27.11 6.11
CA ILE A 54 23.20 -26.86 7.16
C ILE A 54 23.03 -28.12 8.00
N LEU A 55 23.27 -28.00 9.31
CA LEU A 55 23.13 -29.06 10.28
C LEU A 55 21.95 -28.77 11.23
N PHE A 56 20.95 -29.63 11.22
CA PHE A 56 19.86 -29.60 12.21
C PHE A 56 20.15 -30.60 13.32
N VAL A 57 20.22 -30.11 14.55
CA VAL A 57 20.39 -30.91 15.77
C VAL A 57 19.10 -30.83 16.58
N CYS A 58 18.33 -31.92 16.62
CA CYS A 58 17.17 -32.04 17.50
C CYS A 58 17.59 -32.60 18.86
N LEU A 59 17.42 -31.82 19.92
CA LEU A 59 17.63 -32.26 21.29
C LEU A 59 16.27 -32.48 21.97
N PRO A 60 15.96 -33.71 22.42
CA PRO A 60 14.72 -33.97 23.14
C PRO A 60 14.75 -33.31 24.52
N PHE A 61 13.64 -32.70 24.93
CA PHE A 61 13.48 -32.07 26.24
C PHE A 61 12.33 -32.72 27.01
N ARG A 62 12.66 -33.56 28.01
CA ARG A 62 11.70 -33.99 29.05
C ARG A 62 12.38 -34.06 30.41
N VAL A 63 11.64 -33.61 31.43
CA VAL A 63 11.95 -33.80 32.86
C VAL A 63 11.27 -35.10 33.30
N ALA A 64 11.86 -36.25 33.00
CA ALA A 64 11.58 -37.53 33.65
C ALA A 64 12.63 -38.57 33.24
N SER A 65 13.08 -39.35 34.22
CA SER A 65 14.02 -40.46 34.09
C SER A 65 13.37 -41.64 33.38
N ASP A 66 13.56 -41.73 32.07
CA ASP A 66 13.74 -42.95 31.27
C ASP A 66 13.22 -42.74 29.85
N CYS A 67 14.15 -42.61 28.89
CA CYS A 67 13.90 -42.98 27.50
C CYS A 67 15.21 -42.96 26.68
N SER A 68 15.49 -44.07 26.01
CA SER A 68 16.58 -44.29 25.06
C SER A 68 16.17 -43.85 23.64
N ALA A 69 16.41 -42.59 23.27
CA ALA A 69 16.27 -42.12 21.89
C ALA A 69 17.60 -41.53 21.39
N ARG A 70 18.13 -42.05 20.27
CA ARG A 70 19.38 -41.58 19.66
C ARG A 70 19.14 -40.27 18.88
N PRO A 71 20.06 -39.29 18.93
CA PRO A 71 19.96 -38.08 18.12
C PRO A 71 20.05 -38.43 16.62
N SER A 72 19.16 -37.85 15.81
CA SER A 72 19.19 -37.97 14.35
C SER A 72 19.84 -36.72 13.75
N ILE A 73 20.87 -36.91 12.93
CA ILE A 73 21.56 -35.84 12.19
C ILE A 73 21.08 -35.92 10.74
N MET A 74 20.52 -34.84 10.20
CA MET A 74 20.13 -34.74 8.79
C MET A 74 20.98 -33.67 8.11
N LEU A 75 21.76 -34.07 7.11
CA LEU A 75 22.62 -33.20 6.29
C LEU A 75 21.93 -32.96 4.95
N TYR A 76 21.66 -31.70 4.63
CA TYR A 76 21.18 -31.29 3.31
C TYR A 76 22.29 -30.54 2.58
N TYR A 77 22.67 -31.03 1.39
CA TYR A 77 23.55 -30.33 0.46
C TYR A 77 22.69 -29.46 -0.46
N VAL A 78 22.88 -28.15 -0.41
CA VAL A 78 22.20 -27.20 -1.32
C VAL A 78 23.19 -26.78 -2.41
N ASN A 79 22.80 -26.96 -3.66
CA ASN A 79 23.65 -26.72 -4.83
C ASN A 79 24.08 -25.23 -4.92
N PHE A 80 25.38 -24.97 -5.14
CA PHE A 80 26.03 -23.66 -5.06
C PHE A 80 25.36 -22.57 -5.93
N THR A 81 24.73 -22.95 -7.03
CA THR A 81 23.99 -22.05 -7.94
C THR A 81 22.81 -21.34 -7.26
N PHE A 82 22.11 -22.01 -6.32
CA PHE A 82 21.02 -21.40 -5.56
C PHE A 82 21.54 -20.43 -4.49
N PHE A 83 22.73 -20.69 -3.94
CA PHE A 83 23.36 -19.83 -2.92
C PHE A 83 23.98 -18.56 -3.54
N VAL A 84 24.57 -18.67 -4.73
CA VAL A 84 25.07 -17.50 -5.48
C VAL A 84 23.93 -16.59 -5.94
N LEU A 85 22.74 -17.12 -6.29
CA LEU A 85 21.54 -16.30 -6.55
C LEU A 85 21.06 -15.55 -5.29
N PHE A 86 21.24 -16.14 -4.11
CA PHE A 86 20.92 -15.49 -2.83
C PHE A 86 21.92 -14.36 -2.50
N ILE A 87 23.21 -14.52 -2.83
CA ILE A 87 24.25 -13.51 -2.54
C ILE A 87 24.35 -12.43 -3.63
N SER A 88 24.11 -12.75 -4.90
CA SER A 88 24.11 -11.75 -5.98
C SER A 88 22.92 -10.80 -5.89
N GLY A 89 21.80 -11.25 -5.31
CA GLY A 89 20.70 -10.38 -4.87
C GLY A 89 20.98 -9.63 -3.56
N ALA A 90 21.87 -10.15 -2.70
CA ALA A 90 22.22 -9.54 -1.41
C ALA A 90 23.28 -8.41 -1.51
N ARG A 91 23.88 -8.16 -2.68
CA ARG A 91 24.76 -6.97 -2.84
C ARG A 91 24.00 -5.64 -2.87
N ALA A 92 22.66 -5.68 -2.95
CA ALA A 92 21.82 -4.49 -2.93
C ALA A 92 21.12 -4.24 -1.58
N PHE A 93 21.26 -5.13 -0.59
CA PHE A 93 20.51 -5.06 0.68
C PHE A 93 21.43 -5.24 1.89
N GLY A 94 21.31 -4.33 2.84
CA GLY A 94 22.08 -4.33 4.06
C GLY A 94 21.62 -5.43 5.04
N ARG A 95 22.49 -5.73 6.00
CA ARG A 95 22.23 -6.65 7.11
C ARG A 95 21.12 -6.03 7.99
N GLY A 96 19.86 -6.43 7.77
CA GLY A 96 18.69 -5.98 8.54
C GLY A 96 17.42 -5.67 7.73
N ASP A 97 17.46 -5.70 6.39
CA ASP A 97 16.30 -5.27 5.58
C ASP A 97 15.11 -6.26 5.62
N LEU A 98 15.38 -7.56 5.73
CA LEU A 98 14.36 -8.60 5.95
C LEU A 98 13.72 -8.51 7.35
N GLU A 99 14.52 -8.04 8.32
CA GLU A 99 14.11 -7.74 9.69
C GLU A 99 13.48 -6.35 9.81
N LYS A 100 13.31 -5.58 8.74
CA LYS A 100 12.69 -4.23 8.82
C LYS A 100 11.38 -4.14 8.05
N TYR A 101 11.27 -4.86 6.94
CA TYR A 101 10.23 -4.63 5.95
C TYR A 101 9.38 -5.89 5.64
N GLY A 102 9.57 -7.00 6.36
CA GLY A 102 8.90 -8.27 6.03
C GLY A 102 9.15 -8.77 4.58
N PRO A 103 8.70 -9.97 4.20
CA PRO A 103 9.00 -10.51 2.87
C PRO A 103 8.22 -9.82 1.73
N LEU A 104 7.00 -9.35 1.99
CA LEU A 104 6.16 -8.70 0.96
C LEU A 104 6.59 -7.26 0.68
N GLU A 105 6.85 -6.49 1.72
CA GLU A 105 7.29 -5.11 1.57
C GLU A 105 8.77 -5.04 1.17
N LEU A 106 9.61 -6.01 1.56
CA LEU A 106 10.94 -6.17 0.94
C LEU A 106 10.84 -6.51 -0.55
N ALA A 107 9.93 -7.39 -0.98
CA ALA A 107 9.75 -7.68 -2.41
C ALA A 107 9.33 -6.41 -3.17
N LEU A 108 8.38 -5.64 -2.64
CA LEU A 108 7.94 -4.36 -3.20
C LEU A 108 9.02 -3.29 -3.26
N ARG A 109 10.03 -3.37 -2.38
CA ARG A 109 11.15 -2.42 -2.27
C ARG A 109 12.45 -2.89 -2.89
N SER A 110 12.47 -4.13 -3.38
CA SER A 110 13.67 -4.73 -3.94
C SER A 110 13.74 -4.60 -5.45
N SER A 111 14.93 -4.81 -6.03
CA SER A 111 15.12 -4.95 -7.48
C SER A 111 14.41 -6.17 -8.09
N LEU A 112 13.58 -6.88 -7.34
CA LEU A 112 12.78 -8.02 -7.79
C LEU A 112 11.54 -7.58 -8.59
N ILE A 113 11.04 -6.36 -8.38
CA ILE A 113 9.95 -5.78 -9.17
C ILE A 113 10.56 -4.89 -10.25
N LYS A 114 10.22 -5.18 -11.51
CA LYS A 114 10.51 -4.29 -12.63
C LYS A 114 9.49 -3.17 -12.68
N CYS A 115 9.94 -1.98 -12.31
CA CYS A 115 9.18 -0.75 -12.41
C CYS A 115 9.31 -0.18 -13.82
N ASP A 116 8.41 -0.62 -14.71
CA ASP A 116 8.35 -0.17 -16.10
C ASP A 116 7.34 0.98 -16.24
N HIS A 117 7.85 2.19 -16.46
CA HIS A 117 7.05 3.40 -16.73
C HIS A 117 7.14 3.80 -18.22
N ASP A 118 7.39 2.85 -19.12
CA ASP A 118 7.49 3.14 -20.55
C ASP A 118 6.17 3.67 -21.13
N LYS A 119 6.22 4.95 -21.53
CA LYS A 119 5.11 5.70 -22.16
C LYS A 119 5.13 5.63 -23.69
N THR A 120 6.10 4.93 -24.28
CA THR A 120 6.26 4.81 -25.75
C THR A 120 5.41 3.69 -26.34
N LEU A 121 4.86 2.82 -25.50
CA LEU A 121 3.95 1.76 -25.95
C LEU A 121 2.58 2.36 -26.29
N ASN A 122 1.74 1.57 -26.95
CA ASN A 122 0.34 1.89 -27.15
C ASN A 122 -0.54 0.79 -26.53
N LEU A 123 -0.52 0.70 -25.20
CA LEU A 123 -1.31 -0.30 -24.50
C LEU A 123 -2.79 0.09 -24.51
N ASP A 124 -3.62 -0.88 -24.90
CA ASP A 124 -5.06 -0.77 -24.88
C ASP A 124 -5.61 -0.92 -23.46
N VAL A 125 -6.58 -0.07 -23.12
CA VAL A 125 -7.28 -0.05 -21.84
C VAL A 125 -8.81 0.01 -21.99
N ASN A 126 -9.35 -0.30 -23.18
CA ASN A 126 -10.78 -0.18 -23.46
C ASN A 126 -11.68 -1.09 -22.62
N GLY A 127 -11.13 -2.16 -22.02
CA GLY A 127 -11.86 -3.02 -21.09
C GLY A 127 -12.08 -2.44 -19.70
N ILE A 128 -11.79 -1.16 -19.46
CA ILE A 128 -12.17 -0.45 -18.23
C ILE A 128 -13.66 -0.12 -18.28
N SER A 129 -14.37 -0.47 -17.22
CA SER A 129 -15.78 -0.07 -17.05
C SER A 129 -15.88 1.17 -16.16
N VAL A 130 -16.76 2.10 -16.55
CA VAL A 130 -17.07 3.34 -15.85
C VAL A 130 -18.48 3.26 -15.30
N TYR A 131 -18.61 3.29 -13.98
CA TYR A 131 -19.89 3.26 -13.28
C TYR A 131 -20.29 4.68 -12.90
N PHE A 132 -21.36 5.20 -13.50
CA PHE A 132 -21.92 6.51 -13.20
C PHE A 132 -23.18 6.37 -12.33
N TYR A 133 -23.23 7.09 -11.22
CA TYR A 133 -24.34 7.10 -10.28
C TYR A 133 -24.91 8.51 -10.11
N ASP A 134 -26.22 8.61 -10.31
CA ASP A 134 -27.04 9.74 -9.91
C ASP A 134 -28.05 9.27 -8.86
N PHE A 135 -27.61 9.28 -7.59
CA PHE A 135 -28.39 8.76 -6.48
C PHE A 135 -29.68 9.54 -6.24
N GLU A 136 -29.68 10.86 -6.45
CA GLU A 136 -30.87 11.71 -6.32
C GLU A 136 -32.01 11.24 -7.24
N ASN A 137 -31.68 10.91 -8.49
CA ASN A 137 -32.65 10.43 -9.48
C ASN A 137 -32.73 8.89 -9.57
N ARG A 138 -32.00 8.17 -8.71
CA ARG A 138 -31.91 6.70 -8.69
C ARG A 138 -31.48 6.09 -10.03
N ASN A 139 -30.64 6.81 -10.78
CA ASN A 139 -30.10 6.32 -12.04
C ASN A 139 -28.68 5.78 -11.85
N ASN A 140 -28.40 4.65 -12.48
CA ASN A 140 -27.06 4.11 -12.59
C ASN A 140 -26.81 3.66 -14.02
N PHE A 141 -25.62 3.95 -14.52
CA PHE A 141 -25.20 3.59 -15.86
C PHE A 141 -23.80 3.00 -15.81
N VAL A 142 -23.54 2.07 -16.72
CA VAL A 142 -22.21 1.47 -16.91
C VAL A 142 -21.83 1.66 -18.36
N TYR A 143 -20.65 2.21 -18.58
CA TYR A 143 -20.11 2.49 -19.90
C TYR A 143 -18.70 1.92 -20.02
N ASP A 144 -18.29 1.61 -21.24
CA ASP A 144 -16.88 1.40 -21.55
C ASP A 144 -16.15 2.74 -21.55
N ILE A 145 -14.88 2.75 -21.15
CA ILE A 145 -14.12 3.99 -20.89
C ILE A 145 -14.01 4.91 -22.10
N ASP A 146 -13.98 4.35 -23.31
CA ASP A 146 -13.87 5.08 -24.58
C ASP A 146 -15.15 5.84 -24.94
N GLU A 147 -16.32 5.29 -24.60
CA GLU A 147 -17.61 5.92 -24.83
C GLU A 147 -18.10 6.76 -23.64
N ALA A 148 -17.64 6.46 -22.42
CA ALA A 148 -18.16 7.01 -21.17
C ALA A 148 -18.26 8.53 -21.15
N GLY A 149 -17.24 9.25 -21.65
CA GLY A 149 -17.24 10.71 -21.65
C GLY A 149 -18.39 11.29 -22.48
N SER A 150 -18.66 10.70 -23.64
CA SER A 150 -19.75 11.10 -24.53
C SER A 150 -21.13 10.69 -23.99
N GLN A 151 -21.24 9.47 -23.47
CA GLN A 151 -22.49 8.91 -22.96
C GLN A 151 -22.96 9.68 -21.73
N ILE A 152 -22.06 9.93 -20.76
CA ILE A 152 -22.35 10.73 -19.56
C ILE A 152 -22.83 12.12 -19.96
N SER A 153 -22.15 12.77 -20.91
CA SER A 153 -22.48 14.13 -21.36
C SER A 153 -23.87 14.25 -22.01
N ASN A 154 -24.38 13.14 -22.55
CA ASN A 154 -25.67 13.05 -23.25
C ASN A 154 -26.81 12.48 -22.39
N ILE A 155 -26.58 12.22 -21.10
CA ILE A 155 -27.64 11.82 -20.18
C ILE A 155 -28.72 12.90 -20.16
N TYR A 156 -29.96 12.51 -20.47
CA TYR A 156 -31.09 13.42 -20.45
C TYR A 156 -31.30 14.00 -19.06
N GLY A 157 -31.32 15.33 -18.95
CA GLY A 157 -31.47 16.03 -17.67
C GLY A 157 -30.19 16.10 -16.83
N LEU A 158 -29.01 15.77 -17.37
CA LEU A 158 -27.74 15.94 -16.66
C LEU A 158 -27.55 17.41 -16.23
N ASN A 159 -27.48 17.64 -14.93
CA ASN A 159 -27.20 18.96 -14.38
C ASN A 159 -25.68 19.19 -14.33
N LYS A 160 -25.16 19.90 -15.34
CA LYS A 160 -23.72 20.18 -15.51
C LYS A 160 -23.10 21.04 -14.41
N ASN A 161 -23.92 21.63 -13.54
CA ASN A 161 -23.48 22.44 -12.40
C ASN A 161 -23.26 21.62 -11.11
N ARG A 162 -23.75 20.37 -11.05
CA ARG A 162 -23.49 19.46 -9.93
C ARG A 162 -22.01 19.05 -9.89
N LYS A 163 -21.55 18.63 -8.71
CA LYS A 163 -20.19 18.11 -8.54
C LYS A 163 -20.06 16.71 -9.16
N PHE A 164 -18.94 16.44 -9.80
CA PHE A 164 -18.57 15.14 -10.33
C PHE A 164 -17.46 14.56 -9.46
N ILE A 165 -17.78 13.55 -8.67
CA ILE A 165 -16.84 12.87 -7.79
C ILE A 165 -16.33 11.64 -8.52
N LEU A 166 -15.07 11.67 -8.95
CA LEU A 166 -14.44 10.57 -9.65
C LEU A 166 -13.58 9.76 -8.68
N PHE A 167 -13.98 8.53 -8.36
CA PHE A 167 -13.22 7.62 -7.53
C PHE A 167 -12.46 6.58 -8.37
N VAL A 168 -11.13 6.53 -8.20
CA VAL A 168 -10.23 5.57 -8.85
C VAL A 168 -9.62 4.64 -7.80
N PRO A 169 -9.99 3.35 -7.78
CA PRO A 169 -9.50 2.42 -6.77
C PRO A 169 -8.04 2.00 -6.99
N GLY A 170 -7.52 1.19 -6.09
CA GLY A 170 -6.13 0.71 -6.11
C GLY A 170 -5.92 -0.63 -6.81
N TYR A 171 -4.71 -1.17 -6.60
CA TYR A 171 -4.30 -2.50 -7.07
C TYR A 171 -5.30 -3.61 -6.68
N LYS A 172 -5.62 -4.51 -7.62
CA LYS A 172 -6.52 -5.67 -7.44
C LYS A 172 -7.90 -5.34 -6.83
N THR A 173 -8.42 -4.14 -7.09
CA THR A 173 -9.76 -3.72 -6.67
C THR A 173 -10.72 -3.74 -7.86
N ASN A 174 -11.96 -4.20 -7.63
CA ASN A 174 -13.04 -4.23 -8.61
C ASN A 174 -14.34 -3.73 -7.97
N ILE A 175 -15.36 -3.47 -8.79
CA ILE A 175 -16.63 -2.86 -8.39
C ILE A 175 -17.36 -3.60 -7.24
N ASN A 176 -17.13 -4.90 -7.09
CA ASN A 176 -17.80 -5.78 -6.12
C ASN A 176 -17.05 -5.90 -4.79
N LYS A 177 -15.91 -5.22 -4.62
CA LYS A 177 -15.17 -5.25 -3.34
C LYS A 177 -15.85 -4.36 -2.29
N LYS A 178 -15.79 -4.78 -1.02
CA LYS A 178 -16.24 -3.98 0.14
C LYS A 178 -15.68 -2.55 0.12
N THR A 179 -14.44 -2.37 -0.33
CA THR A 179 -13.82 -1.04 -0.49
C THR A 179 -14.60 -0.11 -1.41
N VAL A 180 -15.22 -0.63 -2.46
CA VAL A 180 -16.01 0.17 -3.41
C VAL A 180 -17.46 0.31 -2.94
N GLU A 181 -17.96 -0.68 -2.20
CA GLU A 181 -19.24 -0.59 -1.50
C GLU A 181 -19.28 0.59 -0.53
N ILE A 182 -18.29 0.72 0.36
CA ILE A 182 -18.22 1.84 1.31
C ILE A 182 -18.13 3.21 0.62
N VAL A 183 -17.53 3.28 -0.59
CA VAL A 183 -17.48 4.51 -1.39
C VAL A 183 -18.87 4.89 -1.88
N ARG A 184 -19.63 3.93 -2.41
CA ARG A 184 -21.03 4.17 -2.80
C ARG A 184 -21.84 4.62 -1.59
N ASP A 185 -21.69 3.94 -0.47
CA ASP A 185 -22.48 4.23 0.73
C ASP A 185 -22.19 5.61 1.31
N ALA A 186 -20.94 6.06 1.27
CA ALA A 186 -20.55 7.39 1.74
C ALA A 186 -21.12 8.50 0.86
N PHE A 187 -21.12 8.32 -0.47
CA PHE A 187 -21.54 9.36 -1.41
C PHE A 187 -23.02 9.31 -1.81
N GLN A 188 -23.75 8.23 -1.50
CA GLN A 188 -25.15 8.10 -1.92
C GLN A 188 -26.06 9.20 -1.36
N ASN A 189 -25.70 9.75 -0.20
CA ASN A 189 -26.46 10.80 0.48
C ASN A 189 -25.83 12.19 0.31
N LEU A 190 -24.76 12.32 -0.48
CA LEU A 190 -24.12 13.62 -0.71
C LEU A 190 -24.93 14.42 -1.76
N PRO A 191 -25.58 15.52 -1.37
CA PRO A 191 -26.46 16.27 -2.27
C PRO A 191 -25.66 16.97 -3.37
N ASN A 192 -26.34 17.26 -4.49
CA ASN A 192 -25.82 18.00 -5.63
C ASN A 192 -24.54 17.39 -6.23
N SER A 193 -24.42 16.05 -6.22
CA SER A 193 -23.23 15.36 -6.69
C SER A 193 -23.54 14.12 -7.53
N TYR A 194 -22.68 13.81 -8.49
CA TYR A 194 -22.63 12.55 -9.21
C TYR A 194 -21.40 11.77 -8.75
N LEU A 195 -21.51 10.45 -8.65
CA LEU A 195 -20.39 9.58 -8.36
C LEU A 195 -20.00 8.79 -9.60
N ILE A 196 -18.71 8.82 -9.97
CA ILE A 196 -18.11 8.03 -11.03
C ILE A 196 -17.10 7.09 -10.38
N ILE A 197 -17.25 5.78 -10.56
CA ILE A 197 -16.29 4.77 -10.08
C ILE A 197 -15.68 4.05 -11.28
N ILE A 198 -14.36 3.89 -11.25
CA ILE A 198 -13.60 3.23 -12.30
C ILE A 198 -13.28 1.78 -11.91
N ASP A 199 -13.62 0.81 -12.76
CA ASP A 199 -13.17 -0.57 -12.62
C ASP A 199 -12.08 -0.88 -13.66
N HIS A 200 -10.83 -0.88 -13.20
CA HIS A 200 -9.64 -1.22 -14.00
C HIS A 200 -9.01 -2.56 -13.57
N ASN A 201 -9.78 -3.44 -12.93
CA ASN A 201 -9.28 -4.71 -12.40
C ASN A 201 -8.61 -5.59 -13.47
N LEU A 202 -9.10 -5.56 -14.71
CA LEU A 202 -8.53 -6.32 -15.83
C LEU A 202 -7.04 -6.04 -16.08
N TYR A 203 -6.59 -4.83 -15.77
CA TYR A 203 -5.21 -4.37 -16.00
C TYR A 203 -4.35 -4.43 -14.75
N THR A 204 -4.99 -4.48 -13.58
CA THR A 204 -4.32 -4.39 -12.26
C THR A 204 -4.40 -5.68 -11.45
N ASN A 205 -5.03 -6.72 -11.97
CA ASN A 205 -5.09 -8.04 -11.36
C ASN A 205 -4.69 -9.12 -12.38
N ASN A 206 -3.73 -9.96 -12.00
CA ASN A 206 -3.29 -11.11 -12.75
C ASN A 206 -3.05 -12.29 -11.79
N ASP A 207 -3.33 -13.50 -12.27
CA ASP A 207 -3.16 -14.78 -11.57
C ASP A 207 -1.74 -15.36 -11.68
N HIS A 208 -0.85 -14.74 -12.47
CA HIS A 208 0.56 -15.16 -12.62
C HIS A 208 1.46 -14.76 -11.42
N GLY A 209 0.88 -14.61 -10.23
CA GLY A 209 1.59 -14.26 -8.99
C GLY A 209 1.69 -12.77 -8.71
N PHE A 210 1.98 -12.44 -7.45
CA PHE A 210 1.92 -11.07 -6.93
C PHE A 210 2.88 -10.10 -7.64
N ILE A 211 4.15 -10.48 -7.83
CA ILE A 211 5.17 -9.64 -8.45
C ILE A 211 4.75 -9.29 -9.89
N LYS A 212 4.50 -10.30 -10.73
CA LYS A 212 4.08 -10.13 -12.13
C LYS A 212 2.81 -9.30 -12.27
N SER A 213 1.85 -9.52 -11.36
CA SER A 213 0.60 -8.77 -11.35
C SER A 213 0.83 -7.30 -10.99
N TYR A 214 1.74 -6.99 -10.06
CA TYR A 214 2.07 -5.61 -9.70
C TYR A 214 2.91 -4.91 -10.77
N GLU A 215 3.92 -5.58 -11.33
CA GLU A 215 4.70 -5.07 -12.49
C GLU A 215 3.77 -4.70 -13.64
N ARG A 216 2.80 -5.57 -13.95
CA ARG A 216 1.75 -5.28 -14.92
C ARG A 216 0.96 -4.04 -14.50
N ALA A 217 0.45 -3.98 -13.28
CA ALA A 217 -0.35 -2.85 -12.83
C ALA A 217 0.38 -1.50 -12.96
N VAL A 218 1.66 -1.45 -12.56
CA VAL A 218 2.54 -0.27 -12.71
C VAL A 218 2.63 0.16 -14.17
N LYS A 219 2.91 -0.78 -15.07
CA LYS A 219 3.00 -0.53 -16.53
C LYS A 219 1.74 0.09 -17.11
N TYR A 220 0.56 -0.21 -16.57
CA TYR A 220 -0.71 0.30 -17.06
C TYR A 220 -1.13 1.65 -16.43
N VAL A 221 -0.45 2.14 -15.38
CA VAL A 221 -0.86 3.38 -14.68
C VAL A 221 -0.96 4.58 -15.62
N TYR A 222 0.03 4.79 -16.49
CA TYR A 222 0.01 5.88 -17.46
C TYR A 222 -1.15 5.76 -18.45
N TYR A 223 -1.38 4.57 -19.01
CA TYR A 223 -2.41 4.34 -20.02
C TYR A 223 -3.82 4.46 -19.46
N ILE A 224 -4.04 3.97 -18.23
CA ILE A 224 -5.30 4.18 -17.50
C ILE A 224 -5.48 5.68 -17.21
N GLY A 225 -4.44 6.36 -16.73
CA GLY A 225 -4.46 7.81 -16.48
C GLY A 225 -4.82 8.62 -17.73
N ARG A 226 -4.31 8.23 -18.90
CA ARG A 226 -4.65 8.81 -20.20
C ARG A 226 -6.11 8.61 -20.56
N ALA A 227 -6.64 7.38 -20.48
CA ALA A 227 -8.04 7.12 -20.79
C ALA A 227 -8.99 7.90 -19.87
N LEU A 228 -8.65 8.02 -18.58
CA LEU A 228 -9.39 8.87 -17.64
C LEU A 228 -9.31 10.36 -18.02
N ALA A 229 -8.14 10.84 -18.47
CA ALA A 229 -7.98 12.22 -18.92
C ALA A 229 -8.84 12.50 -20.16
N ASP A 230 -8.89 11.57 -21.11
CA ASP A 230 -9.68 11.70 -22.33
C ASP A 230 -11.19 11.68 -22.02
N MET A 231 -11.63 10.79 -21.12
CA MET A 231 -13.01 10.76 -20.64
C MET A 231 -13.41 12.09 -19.98
N VAL A 232 -12.61 12.59 -19.04
CA VAL A 232 -12.89 13.86 -18.33
C VAL A 232 -12.80 15.05 -19.29
N THR A 233 -11.83 15.05 -20.22
CA THR A 233 -11.71 16.06 -21.29
C THR A 233 -13.01 16.12 -22.09
N THR A 234 -13.52 14.97 -22.53
CA THR A 234 -14.78 14.90 -23.29
C THR A 234 -15.96 15.46 -22.49
N ILE A 235 -16.09 15.11 -21.20
CA ILE A 235 -17.17 15.65 -20.35
C ILE A 235 -17.06 17.17 -20.22
N THR A 236 -15.84 17.69 -20.05
CA THR A 236 -15.64 19.15 -19.90
C THR A 236 -15.85 19.92 -21.19
N GLN A 237 -15.45 19.38 -22.33
CA GLN A 237 -15.71 19.96 -23.65
C GLN A 237 -17.21 20.00 -23.97
N ASN A 238 -17.99 19.09 -23.38
CA ASN A 238 -19.45 19.08 -23.46
C ASN A 238 -20.13 19.98 -22.40
N GLY A 239 -19.40 20.92 -21.79
CA GLY A 239 -19.97 22.02 -21.02
C GLY A 239 -20.02 21.82 -19.50
N VAL A 240 -19.44 20.74 -18.97
CA VAL A 240 -19.17 20.63 -17.53
C VAL A 240 -17.91 21.44 -17.19
N SER A 241 -17.99 22.32 -16.19
CA SER A 241 -16.78 23.04 -15.75
C SER A 241 -15.76 22.06 -15.14
N PRO A 242 -14.46 22.15 -15.47
CA PRO A 242 -13.42 21.41 -14.76
C PRO A 242 -13.41 21.68 -13.24
N LYS A 243 -13.98 22.82 -12.81
CA LYS A 243 -14.12 23.19 -11.40
C LYS A 243 -15.21 22.40 -10.66
N ASN A 244 -16.00 21.62 -11.38
CA ASN A 244 -16.99 20.70 -10.81
C ASN A 244 -16.41 19.32 -10.51
N PHE A 245 -15.18 19.01 -10.95
CA PHE A 245 -14.54 17.72 -10.68
C PHE A 245 -13.77 17.71 -9.36
N HIS A 246 -14.03 16.68 -8.55
CA HIS A 246 -13.21 16.26 -7.42
C HIS A 246 -12.82 14.79 -7.65
N CYS A 247 -11.57 14.56 -8.00
CA CYS A 247 -11.07 13.22 -8.28
C CYS A 247 -10.36 12.67 -7.03
N ILE A 248 -10.73 11.46 -6.60
CA ILE A 248 -10.22 10.79 -5.41
C ILE A 248 -9.62 9.46 -5.84
N GLY A 249 -8.34 9.25 -5.59
CA GLY A 249 -7.63 8.04 -5.99
C GLY A 249 -7.01 7.35 -4.80
N HIS A 250 -7.14 6.03 -4.70
CA HIS A 250 -6.47 5.25 -3.66
C HIS A 250 -5.28 4.47 -4.23
N SER A 251 -4.15 4.43 -3.51
CA SER A 251 -3.02 3.57 -3.87
C SER A 251 -2.51 3.85 -5.30
N LEU A 252 -2.55 2.87 -6.21
CA LEU A 252 -2.27 3.05 -7.63
C LEU A 252 -3.23 4.03 -8.31
N GLY A 253 -4.50 4.10 -7.90
CA GLY A 253 -5.48 5.05 -8.41
C GLY A 253 -5.09 6.51 -8.15
N ALA A 254 -4.40 6.79 -7.04
CA ALA A 254 -3.83 8.12 -6.79
C ALA A 254 -2.75 8.46 -7.84
N GLN A 255 -1.86 7.50 -8.15
CA GLN A 255 -0.83 7.68 -9.17
C GLN A 255 -1.44 7.84 -10.57
N MET A 256 -2.50 7.07 -10.88
CA MET A 256 -3.27 7.23 -12.12
C MET A 256 -3.86 8.63 -12.23
N LEU A 257 -4.44 9.17 -11.16
CA LEU A 257 -4.97 10.53 -11.16
C LEU A 257 -3.89 11.61 -11.30
N GLY A 258 -2.67 11.35 -10.82
CA GLY A 258 -1.50 12.19 -11.11
C GLY A 258 -1.25 12.33 -12.62
N GLN A 259 -1.28 11.20 -13.34
CA GLN A 259 -1.18 11.19 -14.80
C GLN A 259 -2.42 11.82 -15.46
N THR A 260 -3.62 11.53 -14.95
CA THR A 260 -4.88 12.10 -15.45
C THR A 260 -4.87 13.63 -15.41
N GLY A 261 -4.49 14.23 -14.29
CA GLY A 261 -4.43 15.69 -14.16
C GLY A 261 -3.41 16.32 -15.10
N ASP A 262 -2.21 15.73 -15.19
CA ASP A 262 -1.15 16.21 -16.09
C ASP A 262 -1.57 16.16 -17.57
N LEU A 263 -2.16 15.05 -18.01
CA LEU A 263 -2.65 14.87 -19.37
C LEU A 263 -3.87 15.74 -19.67
N PHE A 264 -4.78 15.92 -18.70
CA PHE A 264 -5.90 16.84 -18.83
C PHE A 264 -5.44 18.28 -19.07
N ILE A 265 -4.41 18.74 -18.33
CA ILE A 265 -3.79 20.06 -18.55
C ILE A 265 -3.21 20.15 -19.96
N LYS A 266 -2.50 19.13 -20.42
CA LYS A 266 -1.94 19.08 -21.79
C LYS A 266 -3.04 19.12 -22.86
N ASN A 267 -4.15 18.42 -22.64
CA ASN A 267 -5.26 18.35 -23.60
C ASN A 267 -6.09 19.64 -23.67
N THR A 268 -6.23 20.37 -22.56
CA THR A 268 -7.23 21.46 -22.43
C THR A 268 -6.65 22.82 -22.08
N GLY A 269 -5.42 22.88 -21.57
CA GLY A 269 -4.84 24.07 -20.94
C GLY A 269 -5.49 24.44 -19.59
N GLN A 270 -6.40 23.62 -19.08
CA GLN A 270 -7.15 23.87 -17.84
C GLN A 270 -6.78 22.87 -16.75
N LYS A 271 -7.16 23.20 -15.52
CA LYS A 271 -6.96 22.34 -14.34
C LYS A 271 -8.29 21.91 -13.75
N LEU A 272 -8.35 20.63 -13.38
CA LEU A 272 -9.41 20.10 -12.52
C LEU A 272 -9.35 20.80 -11.15
N ALA A 273 -10.51 20.96 -10.51
CA ALA A 273 -10.58 21.68 -9.23
C ALA A 273 -9.77 20.99 -8.13
N ARG A 274 -9.94 19.68 -7.95
CA ARG A 274 -9.32 18.97 -6.84
C ARG A 274 -8.95 17.54 -7.20
N ILE A 275 -7.74 17.13 -6.81
CA ILE A 275 -7.30 15.74 -6.82
C ILE A 275 -6.89 15.36 -5.39
N THR A 276 -7.47 14.29 -4.87
CA THR A 276 -7.16 13.72 -3.55
C THR A 276 -6.48 12.37 -3.72
N GLY A 277 -5.26 12.23 -3.20
CA GLY A 277 -4.52 10.97 -3.14
C GLY A 277 -4.67 10.32 -1.77
N LEU A 278 -5.38 9.19 -1.69
CA LEU A 278 -5.51 8.38 -0.48
C LEU A 278 -4.41 7.32 -0.49
N ASP A 279 -3.41 7.54 0.35
CA ASP A 279 -2.21 6.73 0.55
C ASP A 279 -1.57 6.29 -0.78
N PRO A 280 -1.04 7.24 -1.59
CA PRO A 280 -0.50 6.93 -2.91
C PRO A 280 0.55 5.83 -2.85
N ALA A 281 0.50 4.88 -3.78
CA ALA A 281 1.41 3.74 -3.80
C ALA A 281 2.87 4.20 -3.84
N GLY A 282 3.69 3.70 -2.90
CA GLY A 282 5.13 3.97 -2.84
C GLY A 282 5.98 3.08 -3.74
N PRO A 283 5.80 1.74 -3.75
CA PRO A 283 6.57 0.84 -4.60
C PRO A 283 6.50 1.24 -6.09
N CYS A 284 7.65 1.28 -6.77
CA CYS A 284 7.82 1.80 -8.13
C CYS A 284 7.58 3.31 -8.36
N PHE A 285 7.14 4.07 -7.36
CA PHE A 285 6.85 5.50 -7.51
C PHE A 285 7.72 6.39 -6.60
N SER A 286 7.98 6.03 -5.34
CA SER A 286 8.71 6.91 -4.41
C SER A 286 10.11 7.31 -4.88
N ASN A 287 10.75 6.48 -5.71
CA ASN A 287 12.08 6.73 -6.30
C ASN A 287 12.00 7.04 -7.81
N SER A 288 10.81 7.16 -8.39
CA SER A 288 10.65 7.56 -9.79
C SER A 288 10.76 9.08 -9.94
N LEU A 289 10.80 9.55 -11.18
CA LEU A 289 10.64 10.96 -11.49
C LEU A 289 9.31 11.48 -10.91
N ILE A 290 9.28 12.76 -10.54
CA ILE A 290 8.09 13.37 -9.92
C ILE A 290 6.91 13.40 -10.89
N GLU A 291 7.18 13.45 -12.20
CA GLU A 291 6.18 13.40 -13.27
C GLU A 291 5.49 12.04 -13.39
N GLU A 292 6.07 10.97 -12.83
CA GLU A 292 5.42 9.66 -12.72
C GLU A 292 4.50 9.56 -11.50
N GLN A 293 4.57 10.54 -10.60
CA GLN A 293 3.83 10.55 -9.34
C GLN A 293 2.66 11.55 -9.40
N ILE A 294 1.66 11.31 -8.56
CA ILE A 294 0.78 12.38 -8.12
C ILE A 294 1.60 13.49 -7.46
N ARG A 295 1.32 14.75 -7.79
CA ARG A 295 2.09 15.89 -7.31
C ARG A 295 1.27 17.19 -7.35
N SER A 296 1.65 18.17 -6.54
CA SER A 296 1.15 19.55 -6.67
C SER A 296 1.29 20.04 -8.11
N GLY A 297 0.29 20.82 -8.55
CA GLY A 297 0.27 21.39 -9.89
C GLY A 297 -0.45 20.58 -10.96
N VAL A 298 -0.80 19.29 -10.74
CA VAL A 298 -1.66 18.53 -11.68
C VAL A 298 -3.16 18.83 -11.56
N ALA A 299 -3.54 19.64 -10.58
CA ALA A 299 -4.86 20.23 -10.40
C ALA A 299 -4.70 21.66 -9.87
N ASP A 300 -5.81 22.35 -9.60
CA ASP A 300 -5.76 23.59 -8.81
C ASP A 300 -5.32 23.32 -7.37
N TYR A 301 -5.78 22.19 -6.82
CA TYR A 301 -5.45 21.75 -5.48
C TYR A 301 -5.28 20.23 -5.41
N VAL A 302 -4.12 19.80 -4.93
CA VAL A 302 -3.78 18.38 -4.72
C VAL A 302 -3.57 18.13 -3.24
N GLU A 303 -4.34 17.23 -2.66
CA GLU A 303 -4.21 16.84 -1.25
C GLU A 303 -3.87 15.35 -1.13
N ILE A 304 -2.96 15.03 -0.21
CA ILE A 304 -2.49 13.67 -0.02
C ILE A 304 -2.75 13.25 1.43
N TYR A 305 -3.27 12.05 1.62
CA TYR A 305 -3.49 11.45 2.92
C TYR A 305 -2.59 10.24 3.07
N HIS A 306 -1.76 10.22 4.11
CA HIS A 306 -0.84 9.13 4.40
C HIS A 306 -1.35 8.29 5.55
N CYS A 307 -1.59 7.00 5.30
CA CYS A 307 -2.12 6.05 6.27
C CYS A 307 -1.33 4.73 6.37
N ASN A 308 -0.47 4.45 5.38
CA ASN A 308 0.56 3.42 5.45
C ASN A 308 1.90 3.91 4.85
N ALA A 309 2.25 5.16 5.16
CA ALA A 309 3.49 5.79 4.74
C ALA A 309 4.69 4.97 5.19
N GLY A 310 5.52 4.60 4.22
CA GLY A 310 6.72 3.84 4.49
C GLY A 310 6.49 2.34 4.52
N ALA A 311 5.36 1.83 4.03
CA ALA A 311 5.19 0.45 3.60
C ALA A 311 4.59 0.40 2.17
N LEU A 312 3.27 0.23 2.02
CA LEU A 312 2.59 0.28 0.72
C LEU A 312 2.41 1.71 0.21
N GLY A 313 2.21 2.66 1.14
CA GLY A 313 2.11 4.08 0.85
C GLY A 313 3.49 4.76 0.78
N THR A 314 3.59 5.80 -0.04
CA THR A 314 4.79 6.65 -0.11
C THR A 314 4.98 7.49 1.16
N THR A 315 6.23 7.83 1.48
CA THR A 315 6.58 8.81 2.53
C THR A 315 6.83 10.21 1.97
N SER A 316 6.85 10.35 0.64
CA SER A 316 7.12 11.61 -0.04
C SER A 316 5.98 12.60 0.23
N VAL A 317 6.35 13.87 0.46
CA VAL A 317 5.41 14.99 0.46
C VAL A 317 5.19 15.38 -1.00
N LEU A 318 3.97 15.20 -1.50
CA LEU A 318 3.66 15.25 -2.92
C LEU A 318 2.65 16.34 -3.27
N GLY A 319 1.69 16.62 -2.40
CA GLY A 319 0.56 17.51 -2.67
C GLY A 319 0.88 19.00 -2.53
N ASP A 320 -0.14 19.82 -2.72
CA ASP A 320 -0.17 21.17 -2.14
C ASP A 320 -0.24 21.06 -0.61
N VAL A 321 -0.94 20.04 -0.11
CA VAL A 321 -0.99 19.64 1.30
C VAL A 321 -0.83 18.12 1.46
N ASP A 322 -0.11 17.70 2.49
CA ASP A 322 0.07 16.30 2.88
C ASP A 322 -0.35 16.10 4.33
N PHE A 323 -1.41 15.32 4.54
CA PHE A 323 -1.96 14.95 5.83
C PHE A 323 -1.44 13.59 6.26
N PHE A 324 -0.77 13.53 7.41
CA PHE A 324 -0.28 12.29 7.99
C PHE A 324 -1.18 11.87 9.16
N ALA A 325 -1.89 10.76 8.97
CA ALA A 325 -2.78 10.21 9.99
C ALA A 325 -2.01 9.54 11.12
N ASN A 326 -2.39 9.78 12.37
CA ASN A 326 -1.88 9.07 13.54
C ASN A 326 -0.34 9.07 13.57
N LYS A 327 0.31 7.90 13.66
CA LYS A 327 1.77 7.73 13.81
C LYS A 327 2.55 8.15 12.57
N LYS A 328 2.50 9.42 12.16
CA LYS A 328 3.10 9.94 10.91
C LYS A 328 2.66 9.12 9.68
N GLY A 329 1.39 8.72 9.64
CA GLY A 329 0.84 7.88 8.58
C GLY A 329 1.35 6.45 8.54
N SER A 330 2.18 5.98 9.48
CA SER A 330 2.78 4.64 9.40
C SER A 330 1.86 3.52 9.92
N SER A 331 0.99 3.81 10.89
CA SER A 331 0.16 2.80 11.56
C SER A 331 -1.12 3.42 12.12
N GLN A 332 -2.23 2.72 11.87
CA GLN A 332 -3.59 3.05 12.28
C GLN A 332 -4.03 2.13 13.45
N PRO A 333 -4.88 2.61 14.39
CA PRO A 333 -5.20 1.90 15.63
C PRO A 333 -5.68 0.45 15.46
N ASP A 334 -6.57 0.17 14.51
CA ASP A 334 -7.27 -1.13 14.41
C ASP A 334 -6.59 -2.15 13.49
N CYS A 335 -5.47 -1.77 12.86
CA CYS A 335 -4.78 -2.63 11.90
C CYS A 335 -3.80 -3.62 12.53
N GLY A 336 -3.75 -3.64 13.88
CA GLY A 336 -2.79 -4.39 14.66
C GLY A 336 -1.39 -3.80 14.55
N THR A 337 -0.69 -3.71 15.68
CA THR A 337 0.76 -3.47 15.64
C THR A 337 1.47 -4.79 15.40
N PRO A 338 2.49 -4.83 14.52
CA PRO A 338 3.31 -6.02 14.39
C PRO A 338 3.93 -6.38 15.76
N LEU A 339 4.16 -7.68 16.01
CA LEU A 339 4.75 -8.17 17.27
C LEU A 339 6.07 -7.47 17.61
N ILE A 340 6.75 -6.93 16.59
CA ILE A 340 7.85 -5.97 16.73
C ILE A 340 7.62 -4.81 15.75
N PRO A 341 7.39 -3.57 16.24
CA PRO A 341 7.24 -2.35 15.43
C PRO A 341 8.39 -2.17 14.44
N GLY A 342 8.07 -2.09 13.15
CA GLY A 342 9.07 -1.84 12.09
C GLY A 342 9.99 -3.00 11.77
N ILE A 343 9.63 -4.24 12.15
CA ILE A 343 10.39 -5.47 11.79
C ILE A 343 9.49 -6.50 11.09
N PHE A 344 8.26 -6.67 11.56
CA PHE A 344 7.32 -7.67 11.05
C PHE A 344 5.95 -7.08 10.76
N ASP A 345 5.85 -5.99 9.99
CA ASP A 345 4.54 -5.65 9.44
C ASP A 345 4.07 -6.82 8.56
N SER A 346 3.12 -7.58 9.10
CA SER A 346 2.52 -8.65 8.34
C SER A 346 1.85 -8.03 7.12
N SER A 347 1.90 -8.70 5.98
CA SER A 347 1.17 -8.30 4.77
C SER A 347 -0.27 -7.86 5.06
N LYS A 348 -0.91 -8.47 6.07
CA LYS A 348 -2.24 -8.11 6.57
C LYS A 348 -2.30 -6.73 7.25
N ALA A 349 -1.34 -6.40 8.13
CA ALA A 349 -1.29 -5.10 8.80
C ALA A 349 -1.03 -3.97 7.79
N ALA A 350 -0.07 -4.13 6.89
CA ALA A 350 0.19 -3.16 5.83
C ALA A 350 -1.04 -2.95 4.92
N THR A 351 -1.70 -4.04 4.51
CA THR A 351 -2.94 -3.96 3.72
C THR A 351 -4.08 -3.26 4.47
N CYS A 352 -4.22 -3.54 5.77
CA CYS A 352 -5.22 -2.86 6.61
C CYS A 352 -4.92 -1.36 6.68
N ASN A 353 -3.72 -0.97 7.12
CA ASN A 353 -3.33 0.44 7.27
C ASN A 353 -3.54 1.23 5.96
N HIS A 354 -3.18 0.60 4.84
CA HIS A 354 -3.29 1.18 3.51
C HIS A 354 -4.75 1.38 3.09
N ARG A 355 -5.63 0.42 3.39
CA ARG A 355 -7.06 0.50 3.11
C ARG A 355 -7.77 1.48 4.04
N THR A 356 -7.36 1.57 5.30
CA THR A 356 -7.97 2.46 6.31
C THR A 356 -7.99 3.91 5.86
N CYS A 357 -7.05 4.35 5.00
CA CYS A 357 -7.12 5.72 4.45
C CYS A 357 -8.42 6.03 3.72
N ILE A 358 -9.03 5.05 3.05
CA ILE A 358 -10.35 5.19 2.43
C ILE A 358 -11.41 5.38 3.51
N GLU A 359 -11.40 4.53 4.53
CA GLU A 359 -12.39 4.54 5.61
C GLU A 359 -12.32 5.86 6.40
N LEU A 360 -11.12 6.33 6.76
CA LEU A 360 -10.91 7.63 7.41
C LEU A 360 -11.48 8.77 6.57
N TYR A 361 -11.10 8.84 5.29
CA TYR A 361 -11.52 9.93 4.43
C TYR A 361 -13.03 9.92 4.19
N LEU A 362 -13.62 8.75 3.92
CA LEU A 362 -15.05 8.62 3.67
C LEU A 362 -15.90 8.89 4.91
N ALA A 363 -15.42 8.57 6.12
CA ALA A 363 -16.13 8.90 7.36
C ALA A 363 -16.39 10.41 7.49
N THR A 364 -15.48 11.24 6.97
CA THR A 364 -15.64 12.70 7.00
C THR A 364 -16.70 13.23 6.05
N VAL A 365 -17.17 12.44 5.06
CA VAL A 365 -18.25 12.88 4.15
C VAL A 365 -19.51 13.19 4.95
N THR A 366 -19.83 12.38 5.95
CA THR A 366 -20.96 12.59 6.88
C THR A 366 -20.58 13.28 8.18
N HIS A 367 -19.28 13.38 8.49
CA HIS A 367 -18.76 14.03 9.70
C HIS A 367 -17.75 15.14 9.35
N PRO A 368 -18.23 16.32 8.90
CA PRO A 368 -17.38 17.37 8.36
C PRO A 368 -16.39 17.98 9.35
N ASP A 369 -16.63 17.85 10.66
CA ASP A 369 -15.76 18.42 11.71
C ASP A 369 -14.76 17.40 12.28
N TRP A 370 -14.73 16.19 11.74
CA TRP A 370 -13.78 15.16 12.19
C TRP A 370 -12.38 15.43 11.67
N PHE A 371 -11.40 15.01 12.49
CA PHE A 371 -9.97 15.11 12.20
C PHE A 371 -9.43 16.53 11.98
N PRO A 372 -9.50 17.41 13.00
CA PRO A 372 -8.68 18.61 13.05
C PRO A 372 -7.21 18.26 12.83
N ALA A 373 -6.59 18.98 11.90
CA ALA A 373 -5.22 18.74 11.49
C ALA A 373 -4.37 20.00 11.75
N THR A 374 -3.16 19.79 12.25
CA THR A 374 -2.26 20.89 12.64
C THR A 374 -1.01 20.87 11.79
N ALA A 375 -0.66 22.03 11.22
CA ALA A 375 0.58 22.22 10.49
C ALA A 375 1.78 21.99 11.42
N CYS A 376 2.74 21.17 11.02
CA CYS A 376 3.92 20.94 11.86
C CYS A 376 5.11 20.42 11.05
N ASN A 377 6.32 20.83 11.45
CA ASN A 377 7.55 20.43 10.77
C ASN A 377 7.94 18.97 11.04
N SER A 378 7.47 18.38 12.13
CA SER A 378 7.72 16.97 12.44
C SER A 378 6.63 16.36 13.30
N TYR A 379 6.40 15.07 13.09
CA TYR A 379 5.47 14.31 13.93
C TYR A 379 5.85 14.29 15.41
N LYS A 380 7.15 14.36 15.73
CA LYS A 380 7.61 14.43 17.13
C LYS A 380 7.09 15.68 17.82
N GLN A 381 7.26 16.85 17.19
CA GLN A 381 6.75 18.12 17.72
C GLN A 381 5.23 18.13 17.82
N TYR A 382 4.52 17.59 16.81
CA TYR A 382 3.07 17.46 16.85
C TYR A 382 2.61 16.63 18.07
N LYS A 383 3.21 15.44 18.25
CA LYS A 383 2.88 14.54 19.36
C LYS A 383 3.19 15.15 20.74
N GLU A 384 4.24 15.95 20.83
CA GLU A 384 4.65 16.64 22.06
C GLU A 384 3.88 17.96 22.30
N GLY A 385 2.93 18.32 21.43
CA GLY A 385 2.13 19.55 21.53
C GLY A 385 2.86 20.83 21.11
N GLY A 386 4.07 20.71 20.57
CA GLY A 386 4.94 21.82 20.18
C GLY A 386 4.47 22.61 18.95
N CYS A 387 3.40 22.17 18.28
CA CYS A 387 2.79 22.84 17.13
C CYS A 387 1.37 23.36 17.42
N SER A 388 0.97 23.44 18.70
CA SER A 388 -0.40 23.82 19.11
C SER A 388 -0.86 25.22 18.68
N SER A 389 0.08 26.13 18.41
CA SER A 389 -0.20 27.48 17.92
C SER A 389 -0.09 27.64 16.40
N ASN A 390 0.21 26.57 15.67
CA ASN A 390 0.34 26.62 14.22
C ASN A 390 -1.02 26.62 13.52
N ASP A 391 -1.00 26.89 12.21
CA ASP A 391 -2.20 26.83 11.37
C ASP A 391 -2.90 25.47 11.50
N MET A 392 -4.22 25.53 11.55
CA MET A 392 -5.10 24.37 11.60
C MET A 392 -6.04 24.36 10.40
N THR A 393 -6.39 23.16 9.97
CA THR A 393 -7.45 22.90 8.99
C THR A 393 -8.18 21.62 9.38
N ILE A 394 -9.13 21.19 8.56
CA ILE A 394 -9.79 19.90 8.69
C ILE A 394 -9.21 18.93 7.66
N ALA A 395 -8.79 17.75 8.10
CA ALA A 395 -8.44 16.64 7.23
C ALA A 395 -9.72 15.88 6.85
N GLY A 396 -9.94 15.65 5.56
CA GLY A 396 -11.09 14.93 5.04
C GLY A 396 -11.72 15.58 3.81
N PHE A 397 -12.88 15.08 3.42
CA PHE A 397 -13.61 15.49 2.22
C PHE A 397 -13.94 16.99 2.20
N TRP A 398 -14.24 17.56 3.37
CA TRP A 398 -14.63 18.96 3.54
C TRP A 398 -13.45 19.92 3.77
N ASN A 399 -12.20 19.48 3.57
CA ASN A 399 -11.04 20.36 3.62
C ASN A 399 -11.27 21.60 2.71
N PRO A 400 -11.12 22.85 3.23
CA PRO A 400 -11.40 24.06 2.47
C PRO A 400 -10.54 24.24 1.20
N GLY A 401 -9.39 23.56 1.13
CA GLY A 401 -8.51 23.63 -0.04
C GLY A 401 -7.56 24.82 -0.06
N THR A 402 -7.26 25.39 1.12
CA THR A 402 -6.37 26.54 1.28
C THR A 402 -5.09 26.18 2.03
N ALA A 403 -5.09 25.09 2.79
CA ALA A 403 -3.93 24.61 3.54
C ALA A 403 -2.79 24.19 2.59
N LYS A 404 -1.55 24.47 3.00
CA LYS A 404 -0.35 24.06 2.27
C LYS A 404 0.72 23.50 3.20
N GLY A 405 1.48 22.53 2.72
CA GLY A 405 2.56 21.89 3.48
C GLY A 405 2.10 20.67 4.26
N VAL A 406 2.77 20.38 5.38
CA VAL A 406 2.61 19.12 6.12
C VAL A 406 1.74 19.31 7.36
N TYR A 407 0.70 18.48 7.45
CA TYR A 407 -0.25 18.47 8.56
C TYR A 407 -0.32 17.09 9.20
N TYR A 408 -0.59 17.05 10.49
CA TYR A 408 -0.83 15.82 11.24
C TYR A 408 -2.20 15.86 11.90
N PHE A 409 -2.88 14.72 11.96
CA PHE A 409 -4.15 14.57 12.65
C PHE A 409 -4.22 13.23 13.39
N SER A 410 -5.05 13.16 14.43
CA SER A 410 -5.27 11.97 15.26
C SER A 410 -6.69 11.47 15.09
N THR A 411 -6.87 10.15 15.09
CA THR A 411 -8.19 9.50 15.04
C THR A 411 -8.65 8.96 16.40
N LYS A 412 -7.85 9.17 17.47
CA LYS A 412 -8.04 8.54 18.80
C LYS A 412 -9.42 8.75 19.42
N ASP A 413 -10.05 9.89 19.16
CA ASP A 413 -11.29 10.31 19.81
C ASP A 413 -12.53 10.17 18.90
N TYR A 414 -12.38 9.47 17.77
CA TYR A 414 -13.43 9.28 16.78
C TYR A 414 -13.76 7.80 16.66
N ASP A 415 -15.05 7.46 16.81
CA ASP A 415 -15.53 6.10 16.64
C ASP A 415 -15.77 5.83 15.16
N ILE A 416 -14.75 5.27 14.52
CA ILE A 416 -14.80 4.95 13.11
C ILE A 416 -15.44 3.58 13.04
N ASP A 417 -16.76 3.54 12.89
CA ASP A 417 -17.51 2.29 12.81
C ASP A 417 -17.17 1.59 11.48
N VAL A 418 -16.16 0.71 11.51
CA VAL A 418 -15.65 -0.03 10.35
C VAL A 418 -16.30 -1.40 10.21
N ASN A 419 -17.60 -1.53 10.54
CA ASN A 419 -18.27 -2.83 10.48
C ASN A 419 -18.55 -3.32 9.05
#